data_AF-A0A2V9BGJ5-F1
#
_entry.id   AF-A0A2V9BGJ5-F1
#
_cell.length_a   1.000
_cell.length_b   1.000
_cell.length_c   1.000
_cell.angle_alpha   90.00
_cell.angle_beta   90.00
_cell.angle_gamma   90.00
#
_symmetry.space_group_name_H-M   'P 1'
#
loop_
_entity.id
_entity.type
_entity.pdbx_description
1 polymer ?
#
loop_
_entity_poly.entity_id
_entity_poly.type
_entity_poly.pdbx_seq_one_letter_code
_entity_poly.pdbx_strand_id
1 'polypeptide(L)'
;MNLRNFPGVEYKIGGQFANEEMPANSPFAVPWWYRKEFEIPVADSGKQIWMQFHGINYRGEIWINGKKIAGPEEAVGSFRRYDYNVTQYVRP
;
A
#
# COMPACT_ATOMS: atom_id res chain seq x y z
N MET A 1 11.53 24.55 14.05
CA MET A 1 11.11 23.17 14.39
C MET A 1 12.21 22.21 13.95
N ASN A 2 12.67 21.29 14.79
CA ASN A 2 13.76 20.35 14.46
C ASN A 2 13.16 19.01 14.01
N LEU A 3 13.42 18.60 12.77
CA LEU A 3 12.92 17.33 12.22
C LEU A 3 13.48 16.09 12.92
N ARG A 4 14.65 16.19 13.57
CA ARG A 4 15.28 15.07 14.29
C ARG A 4 14.57 14.69 15.59
N ASN A 5 13.61 15.49 16.03
CA ASN A 5 12.83 15.20 17.23
C ASN A 5 11.59 14.35 16.94
N PHE A 6 11.30 14.06 15.66
CA PHE A 6 10.18 13.17 15.32
C PHE A 6 10.56 11.71 15.56
N PRO A 7 9.61 10.87 16.03
CA PRO A 7 9.85 9.44 16.19
C PRO A 7 10.25 8.79 14.86
N GLY A 8 11.20 7.84 14.90
CA GLY A 8 11.75 7.21 13.70
C GLY A 8 12.86 7.97 12.99
N VAL A 9 13.20 9.20 13.41
CA VAL A 9 14.27 10.04 12.80
C VAL A 9 15.60 9.88 13.54
N GLU A 10 15.92 8.65 13.93
CA GLU A 10 17.11 8.29 14.71
C GLU A 10 18.31 7.89 13.84
N TYR A 11 18.12 7.77 12.53
CA TYR A 11 19.16 7.40 11.57
C TYR A 11 20.35 8.36 11.59
N LYS A 12 21.54 7.83 11.29
CA LYS A 12 22.80 8.58 11.34
C LYS A 12 22.82 9.70 10.30
N ILE A 13 23.34 10.87 10.68
CA ILE A 13 23.59 11.96 9.74
C ILE A 13 24.65 11.50 8.73
N GLY A 14 24.36 11.65 7.44
CA GLY A 14 25.23 11.18 6.36
C GLY A 14 25.16 9.68 6.08
N GLY A 15 24.33 8.92 6.81
CA GLY A 15 24.05 7.51 6.53
C GLY A 15 22.96 7.33 5.46
N GLN A 16 22.98 6.18 4.77
CA GLN A 16 21.92 5.79 3.85
C GLN A 16 20.79 5.08 4.60
N PHE A 17 19.90 5.86 5.21
CA PHE A 17 18.79 5.37 6.05
C PHE A 17 17.88 4.34 5.34
N ALA A 18 17.81 4.36 3.99
CA ALA A 18 17.02 3.42 3.21
C ALA A 18 17.50 1.95 3.33
N ASN A 19 18.74 1.74 3.79
CA ASN A 19 19.32 0.42 4.03
C ASN A 19 19.31 0.02 5.51
N GLU A 20 18.80 0.87 6.40
CA GLU A 20 18.68 0.60 7.83
C GLU A 20 17.27 0.09 8.14
N GLU A 21 17.13 -0.73 9.18
CA GLU A 21 15.81 -1.13 9.65
C GLU A 21 15.04 0.10 10.18
N MET A 22 13.72 0.10 9.98
CA MET A 22 12.86 1.16 10.52
C MET A 22 12.96 1.15 12.06
N PRO A 23 13.31 2.28 12.71
CA PRO A 23 13.40 2.31 14.16
C PRO A 23 12.08 1.94 14.82
N ALA A 24 12.13 1.21 15.94
CA ALA A 24 10.93 0.69 16.61
C ALA A 24 9.97 1.78 17.10
N ASN A 25 10.47 2.99 17.38
CA ASN A 25 9.63 4.13 17.76
C ASN A 25 9.03 4.88 16.56
N SER A 26 9.37 4.51 15.32
CA SER A 26 8.74 5.05 14.14
C SER A 26 7.27 4.65 14.10
N PRO A 27 6.34 5.56 13.80
CA PRO A 27 4.93 5.20 13.59
C PRO A 27 4.76 4.27 12.38
N PHE A 28 5.77 4.16 11.51
CA PHE A 28 5.77 3.31 10.31
C PHE A 28 6.46 1.95 10.52
N ALA A 29 6.88 1.61 11.74
CA ALA A 29 7.45 0.29 12.07
C ALA A 29 6.39 -0.83 12.18
N VAL A 30 5.11 -0.46 12.20
CA VAL A 30 3.98 -1.39 12.32
C VAL A 30 3.18 -1.45 11.01
N PRO A 31 2.35 -2.49 10.78
CA PRO A 31 1.43 -2.52 9.65
C PRO A 31 0.35 -1.43 9.74
N TRP A 32 -0.02 -0.85 8.59
CA TRP A 32 -1.09 0.13 8.48
C TRP A 32 -2.26 -0.44 7.66
N TRP A 33 -3.47 0.00 7.99
CA TRP A 33 -4.66 -0.28 7.21
C TRP A 33 -5.14 0.96 6.48
N TYR A 34 -5.41 0.81 5.19
CA TYR A 34 -6.12 1.80 4.39
C TYR A 34 -7.43 1.19 3.91
N ARG A 35 -8.51 1.96 4.00
CA ARG A 35 -9.83 1.56 3.50
C ARG A 35 -10.44 2.71 2.72
N LYS A 36 -10.96 2.40 1.55
CA LYS A 36 -11.72 3.34 0.72
C LYS A 36 -12.90 2.60 0.09
N GLU A 37 -14.03 3.29 0.03
CA GLU A 37 -15.18 2.89 -0.77
C GLU A 37 -15.19 3.68 -2.07
N PHE A 38 -15.68 3.06 -3.13
CA PHE A 38 -15.85 3.65 -4.44
C PHE A 38 -17.04 2.98 -5.13
N GLU A 39 -17.68 3.71 -6.03
CA GLU A 39 -18.80 3.22 -6.81
C GLU A 39 -18.31 2.78 -8.19
N ILE A 40 -18.90 1.71 -8.72
CA ILE A 40 -18.71 1.31 -10.11
C ILE A 40 -19.90 1.88 -10.91
N PRO A 41 -19.67 2.75 -11.91
CA PRO A 41 -20.76 3.27 -12.71
C PRO A 41 -21.55 2.16 -13.40
N VAL A 42 -22.89 2.28 -13.45
CA VAL A 42 -23.76 1.32 -14.17
C VAL A 42 -23.36 1.17 -15.64
N ALA A 43 -22.82 2.23 -16.25
CA ALA A 43 -22.29 2.23 -17.62
C ALA A 43 -21.08 1.29 -17.83
N ASP A 44 -20.46 0.82 -16.75
CA ASP A 44 -19.35 -0.13 -16.76
C ASP A 44 -19.79 -1.58 -16.48
N SER A 45 -21.10 -1.83 -16.40
CA SER A 45 -21.64 -3.18 -16.29
C SER A 45 -21.17 -4.07 -17.45
N GLY A 46 -20.68 -5.27 -17.11
CA GLY A 46 -20.14 -6.24 -18.07
C GLY A 46 -18.70 -5.95 -18.54
N LYS A 47 -18.06 -4.84 -18.13
CA LYS A 47 -16.66 -4.55 -18.43
C LYS A 47 -15.72 -5.24 -17.45
N GLN A 48 -14.46 -5.41 -17.86
CA GLN A 48 -13.40 -5.76 -16.91
C GLN A 48 -13.01 -4.54 -16.09
N ILE A 49 -12.97 -4.72 -14.78
CA ILE A 49 -12.55 -3.68 -13.84
C ILE A 49 -11.16 -4.03 -13.34
N TRP A 50 -10.24 -3.08 -13.47
CA TRP A 50 -8.87 -3.19 -13.04
C TRP A 50 -8.58 -2.17 -11.95
N MET A 51 -7.96 -2.61 -10.85
CA MET A 51 -7.49 -1.74 -9.79
C MET A 51 -5.99 -1.54 -9.93
N GLN A 52 -5.59 -0.29 -10.13
CA GLN A 52 -4.21 0.10 -10.32
C GLN A 52 -3.64 0.77 -9.07
N PHE A 53 -2.53 0.23 -8.57
CA PHE A 53 -1.69 0.88 -7.57
C PHE A 53 -0.44 1.44 -8.24
N HIS A 54 -0.22 2.75 -8.10
CA HIS A 54 0.99 3.39 -8.61
C HIS A 54 2.23 3.12 -7.74
N GLY A 55 2.03 2.69 -6.50
CA GLY A 55 3.08 2.31 -5.56
C GLY A 55 2.49 1.91 -4.21
N ILE A 56 3.12 0.93 -3.56
CA ILE A 56 2.83 0.49 -2.20
C ILE A 56 4.17 0.39 -1.49
N ASN A 57 4.36 1.15 -0.40
CA ASN A 57 5.60 1.11 0.37
C ASN A 57 5.41 0.28 1.65
N TYR A 58 6.20 -0.77 1.90
CA TYR A 58 6.99 -1.58 0.94
C TYR A 58 6.23 -2.85 0.54
N ARG A 59 5.42 -3.39 1.45
CA ARG A 59 4.74 -4.67 1.29
C ARG A 59 3.35 -4.57 1.91
N GLY A 60 2.37 -5.23 1.32
CA GLY A 60 1.01 -5.21 1.86
C GLY A 60 0.13 -6.35 1.40
N GLU A 61 -1.08 -6.38 1.94
CA GLU A 61 -2.16 -7.24 1.44
C GLU A 61 -3.24 -6.38 0.81
N ILE A 62 -3.88 -6.91 -0.22
CA ILE A 62 -4.94 -6.19 -0.92
C ILE A 62 -6.22 -7.00 -0.83
N TRP A 63 -7.29 -6.32 -0.39
CA TRP A 63 -8.58 -6.91 -0.12
C TRP A 63 -9.68 -6.10 -0.81
N ILE A 64 -10.64 -6.79 -1.43
CA ILE A 64 -11.84 -6.18 -2.03
C ILE A 64 -13.07 -6.92 -1.51
N ASN A 65 -14.00 -6.19 -0.91
CA ASN A 65 -15.25 -6.74 -0.37
C ASN A 65 -15.04 -7.99 0.52
N GLY A 66 -14.04 -7.92 1.40
CA GLY A 66 -13.70 -9.00 2.34
C GLY A 66 -12.93 -10.18 1.74
N LYS A 67 -12.57 -10.14 0.45
CA LYS A 67 -11.76 -11.18 -0.22
C LYS A 67 -10.35 -10.68 -0.50
N LYS A 68 -9.35 -11.48 -0.11
CA LYS A 68 -7.94 -11.21 -0.40
C LYS A 68 -7.65 -11.50 -1.86
N ILE A 69 -7.07 -10.52 -2.56
CA ILE A 69 -6.74 -10.62 -3.99
C ILE A 69 -5.24 -10.65 -4.26
N ALA A 70 -4.42 -10.20 -3.31
CA ALA A 70 -2.97 -10.26 -3.39
C ALA A 70 -2.36 -10.40 -1.98
N GLY A 71 -1.37 -11.28 -1.86
CA GLY A 71 -0.60 -11.46 -0.65
C GLY A 71 0.63 -10.56 -0.52
N PRO A 72 1.31 -10.61 0.64
CA PRO A 72 2.51 -9.83 0.91
C PRO A 72 3.66 -10.19 -0.04
N GLU A 73 3.71 -11.39 -0.61
CA GLU A 73 4.71 -11.76 -1.63
C GLU A 73 4.39 -11.25 -3.04
N GLU A 74 3.15 -10.81 -3.28
CA GLU A 74 2.69 -10.33 -4.59
C GLU A 74 2.69 -8.79 -4.65
N ALA A 75 2.28 -8.14 -3.57
CA ALA A 75 2.29 -6.69 -3.43
C ALA A 75 3.55 -6.23 -2.66
N VAL A 76 4.71 -6.27 -3.32
CA VAL A 76 6.03 -5.98 -2.72
C VAL A 76 6.94 -5.11 -3.61
N GLY A 77 7.23 -3.89 -3.15
CA GLY A 77 8.16 -2.96 -3.78
C GLY A 77 7.63 -1.53 -3.82
N SER A 78 8.37 -0.60 -3.21
CA SER A 78 7.97 0.81 -3.06
C SER A 78 7.81 1.59 -4.37
N PHE A 79 8.39 1.11 -5.47
CA PHE A 79 8.41 1.81 -6.77
C PHE A 79 7.79 0.97 -7.91
N ARG A 80 7.06 -0.09 -7.56
CA ARG A 80 6.38 -0.95 -8.53
C ARG A 80 4.93 -0.53 -8.71
N ARG A 81 4.44 -0.63 -9.94
CA ARG A 81 3.02 -0.52 -10.26
C ARG A 81 2.40 -1.91 -10.25
N TYR A 82 1.16 -1.99 -9.79
CA TYR A 82 0.39 -3.22 -9.77
C TYR A 82 -0.97 -2.98 -10.39
N ASP A 83 -1.38 -3.87 -11.27
CA ASP A 83 -2.70 -3.89 -11.88
C ASP A 83 -3.38 -5.21 -11.53
N TYR A 84 -4.47 -5.14 -10.78
CA TYR A 84 -5.24 -6.31 -10.36
C TYR A 84 -6.58 -6.34 -11.07
N ASN A 85 -6.90 -7.43 -11.76
CA ASN A 85 -8.26 -7.61 -12.29
C ASN A 85 -9.20 -7.91 -11.13
N VAL A 86 -10.07 -6.96 -10.82
CA VAL A 86 -11.01 -7.02 -9.69
C VAL A 86 -12.44 -7.31 -10.10
N THR A 87 -12.69 -7.61 -11.38
CA THR A 87 -14.03 -7.75 -11.96
C THR A 87 -14.95 -8.68 -11.14
N GLN A 88 -14.43 -9.83 -10.69
CA GLN A 88 -15.19 -10.82 -9.93
C GLN A 88 -15.50 -10.41 -8.47
N TYR A 89 -14.87 -9.34 -7.98
CA TYR A 89 -14.97 -8.87 -6.60
C TYR A 89 -15.82 -7.62 -6.45
N VAL A 90 -16.21 -6.97 -7.55
CA VAL A 90 -16.97 -5.71 -7.57
C VAL A 90 -18.30 -5.88 -8.28
N ARG A 91 -19.23 -4.96 -8.04
CA ARG A 91 -20.52 -4.90 -8.71
C ARG A 91 -20.85 -3.43 -9.02
N PRO A 92 -21.49 -3.14 -10.17
CA PRO A 92 -22.17 -1.88 -10.41
C PRO A 92 -23.32 -1.64 -9.42
#